data_AF-A0A839PB55-F1
#
_entry.id   AF-A0A839PB55-F1
#
_cell.length_a   1.000
_cell.length_b   1.000
_cell.length_c   1.000
_cell.angle_alpha   90.00
_cell.angle_beta   90.00
_cell.angle_gamma   90.00
#
_symmetry.space_group_name_H-M   'P 1'
#
loop_
_entity.id
_entity.type
_entity.pdbx_description
1 polymer ?
#
loop_
_entity_poly.entity_id
_entity_poly.type
_entity_poly.pdbx_seq_one_letter_code
_entity_poly.pdbx_strand_id
1 'polypeptide(L)' 'MFTGLADVFTPDSGPLAYRAIRLSSSGGVEGIEHITAHHDEEAMALTSRMANGYGVDLWERSRFLESFPSLSVRAPGARA' A
#
# COMPACT_ATOMS: atom_id res chain seq x y z
N MET A 1 -2.93 27.31 37.53
CA MET A 1 -1.88 26.90 36.59
C MET A 1 -2.25 25.51 36.10
N PHE A 2 -2.67 25.37 34.85
CA PHE A 2 -3.06 24.08 34.27
C PHE A 2 -1.90 23.55 33.44
N THR A 3 -1.33 22.43 33.90
CA THR A 3 -0.18 21.75 33.27
C THR A 3 -0.70 20.63 32.39
N GLY A 4 -0.36 20.68 31.09
CA GLY A 4 -0.18 19.52 30.21
C GLY A 4 -1.40 18.66 29.87
N LEU A 5 -2.14 19.04 28.82
CA LEU A 5 -2.97 18.11 28.02
C LEU A 5 -2.38 18.00 26.60
N ALA A 6 -1.12 17.60 26.49
CA ALA A 6 -0.45 17.43 25.19
C ALA A 6 -0.20 15.95 24.81
N ASP A 7 -0.74 14.99 25.57
CA ASP A 7 -0.40 13.56 25.41
C ASP A 7 -1.65 12.67 25.34
N VAL A 8 -2.60 13.02 24.46
CA VAL A 8 -3.78 12.15 24.15
C VAL A 8 -3.89 11.86 22.65
N PHE A 9 -3.08 12.52 21.82
CA PHE A 9 -3.08 12.37 20.35
C PHE A 9 -1.78 11.79 19.80
N THR A 10 -1.04 11.02 20.59
CA THR A 10 -0.14 10.03 19.99
C THR A 10 -1.06 8.94 19.45
N PRO A 11 -1.32 8.86 18.13
CA PRO A 11 -2.03 7.69 17.60
C PRO A 11 -1.25 6.49 18.08
N ASP A 12 -1.94 5.54 18.69
CA ASP A 12 -1.36 4.25 19.08
C ASP A 12 -0.51 3.78 17.89
N SER A 13 0.82 3.85 18.05
CA SER A 13 1.80 3.25 17.12
C SER A 13 1.74 1.73 17.22
N GLY A 14 0.54 1.18 17.43
CA GLY A 14 0.23 -0.19 17.13
C GLY A 14 0.71 -0.50 15.72
N PRO A 15 1.10 -1.76 15.47
CA PRO A 15 1.82 -2.15 14.27
C PRO A 15 1.12 -1.58 13.04
N LEU A 16 1.89 -0.90 12.19
CA LEU A 16 1.38 -0.35 10.95
C LEU A 16 0.81 -1.51 10.13
N ALA A 17 -0.48 -1.41 9.81
CA ALA A 17 -1.20 -2.47 9.14
C ALA A 17 -1.31 -2.11 7.67
N TYR A 18 -0.21 -2.32 6.96
CA TYR A 18 -0.14 -2.10 5.52
C TYR A 18 -0.78 -3.26 4.77
N ARG A 19 -1.52 -2.94 3.72
CA ARG A 19 -2.26 -3.88 2.88
C ARG A 19 -1.98 -3.53 1.43
N ALA A 20 -1.41 -4.48 0.71
CA ALA A 20 -1.23 -4.42 -0.72
C ALA A 20 -2.41 -5.14 -1.40
N ILE A 21 -3.26 -4.38 -2.07
CA ILE A 21 -4.44 -4.86 -2.76
C ILE A 21 -4.08 -5.04 -4.23
N ARG A 22 -3.92 -6.28 -4.67
CA ARG A 22 -3.66 -6.61 -6.07
C ARG A 22 -4.95 -6.45 -6.86
N LEU A 23 -4.84 -5.71 -7.96
CA LEU A 23 -5.95 -5.49 -8.87
C LEU A 23 -5.95 -6.53 -9.98
N SER A 24 -7.15 -6.84 -10.47
CA SER A 24 -7.40 -7.65 -11.65
C SER A 24 -7.64 -6.78 -12.88
N SER A 25 -7.67 -7.40 -14.07
CA SER A 25 -7.89 -6.72 -15.37
C SER A 25 -9.20 -5.92 -15.44
N SER A 26 -10.19 -6.29 -14.64
CA SER A 26 -11.50 -5.62 -14.58
C SER A 26 -11.55 -4.48 -13.56
N GLY A 27 -10.44 -4.16 -12.89
CA GLY A 27 -10.41 -3.21 -11.77
C GLY A 27 -10.95 -3.77 -10.44
N GLY A 28 -11.23 -5.07 -10.38
CA GLY A 28 -11.60 -5.76 -9.15
C GLY A 28 -10.38 -6.15 -8.30
N VAL A 29 -10.62 -6.54 -7.05
CA VAL A 29 -9.56 -7.05 -6.16
C VAL A 29 -9.29 -8.53 -6.46
N GLU A 30 -8.07 -8.83 -6.88
CA GLU A 30 -7.60 -10.20 -7.13
C GLU A 30 -7.04 -10.85 -5.86
N GLY A 31 -6.44 -10.05 -4.97
CA GLY A 31 -5.89 -10.53 -3.71
C GLY A 31 -5.49 -9.40 -2.79
N ILE A 32 -5.43 -9.68 -1.50
CA ILE A 32 -4.98 -8.73 -0.47
C ILE A 32 -3.84 -9.39 0.27
N GLU A 33 -2.68 -8.75 0.30
CA GLU A 33 -1.50 -9.21 1.03
C GLU A 33 -1.17 -8.21 2.13
N HIS A 34 -0.92 -8.71 3.34
CA HIS A 34 -0.54 -7.87 4.47
C HIS A 34 0.96 -7.62 4.42
N ILE A 35 1.34 -6.34 4.35
CA ILE A 35 2.73 -5.91 4.36
C ILE A 35 3.09 -5.58 5.81
N THR A 36 4.13 -6.23 6.32
CA THR A 36 4.75 -5.83 7.59
C THR A 36 5.82 -4.81 7.27
N ALA A 37 5.56 -3.54 7.57
CA ALA A 37 6.53 -2.47 7.42
C ALA A 37 6.52 -1.52 8.62
N HIS A 38 7.64 -0.85 8.85
CA HIS A 38 7.82 0.10 9.95
C HIS A 38 7.53 1.56 9.57
N HIS A 39 7.42 1.85 8.27
CA HIS A 39 7.19 3.17 7.71
C HIS A 39 6.72 3.10 6.26
N ASP A 40 6.12 4.19 5.79
CA ASP A 40 5.46 4.24 4.49
C ASP A 40 6.45 3.97 3.34
N GLU A 41 7.67 4.49 3.42
CA GLU A 41 8.72 4.29 2.40
C GLU A 41 9.09 2.81 2.24
N GLU A 42 9.20 2.07 3.34
CA GLU A 42 9.45 0.62 3.29
C GLU A 42 8.25 -0.14 2.77
N ALA A 43 7.03 0.25 3.17
CA ALA A 43 5.81 -0.35 2.63
C ALA A 43 5.72 -0.16 1.11
N MET A 44 6.07 1.03 0.61
CA MET A 44 6.14 1.34 -0.82
C MET A 44 7.23 0.52 -1.52
N ALA A 45 8.44 0.43 -0.94
CA ALA A 45 9.53 -0.36 -1.50
C ALA A 45 9.22 -1.86 -1.57
N LEU A 46 8.52 -2.41 -0.57
CA LEU A 46 8.05 -3.79 -0.57
C LEU A 46 6.96 -4.01 -1.62
N THR A 47 5.97 -3.10 -1.67
CA THR A 47 4.86 -3.18 -2.63
C THR A 47 5.32 -3.02 -4.07
N SER A 48 6.26 -2.11 -4.34
CA SER A 48 6.88 -1.94 -5.66
C SER A 48 7.66 -3.15 -6.15
N ARG A 49 8.01 -4.10 -5.27
CA ARG A 49 8.68 -5.36 -5.63
C ARG A 49 7.70 -6.53 -5.76
N MET A 50 6.43 -6.34 -5.41
CA MET A 50 5.42 -7.38 -5.52
C MET A 50 5.11 -7.67 -6.98
N ALA A 51 5.18 -8.94 -7.35
CA ALA A 51 4.68 -9.39 -8.65
C ALA A 51 3.18 -9.06 -8.74
N ASN A 52 2.83 -8.14 -9.64
CA ASN A 52 1.47 -7.73 -9.88
C ASN A 52 1.18 -7.72 -11.39
N GLY A 53 0.01 -8.28 -11.76
CA GLY A 53 -0.38 -8.46 -13.16
C GLY A 53 -0.98 -7.19 -13.77
N TYR A 54 -1.83 -6.49 -13.00
CA TYR A 54 -2.61 -5.35 -13.46
C TYR A 54 -2.42 -4.08 -12.62
N GLY A 55 -1.72 -4.19 -11.49
CA GLY A 55 -1.46 -3.12 -10.55
C GLY A 55 -1.68 -3.56 -9.10
N VAL A 56 -1.18 -2.77 -8.17
CA VAL A 56 -1.35 -3.00 -6.73
C VAL A 56 -1.52 -1.68 -6.00
N ASP A 57 -2.56 -1.58 -5.17
CA ASP A 57 -2.80 -0.42 -4.33
C ASP A 57 -2.29 -0.67 -2.92
N LEU A 58 -1.46 0.24 -2.40
CA LEU A 58 -0.98 0.22 -1.04
C LEU A 58 -1.88 1.07 -0.15
N TRP A 59 -2.39 0.42 0.89
CA TRP A 59 -3.23 1.01 1.92
C TRP A 59 -2.60 0.81 3.29
N GLU A 60 -2.63 1.84 4.13
CA GLU A 60 -2.35 1.75 5.56
C GLU A 60 -3.68 1.86 6.30
N ARG A 61 -4.19 0.77 6.87
CA ARG A 61 -5.51 0.71 7.51
C ARG A 61 -6.64 1.22 6.59
N SER A 62 -7.03 2.50 6.74
CA SER A 62 -8.08 3.18 5.94
C SER A 62 -7.52 4.32 5.06
N ARG A 63 -6.20 4.49 5.05
CA ARG A 63 -5.48 5.53 4.32
C ARG A 63 -4.87 4.94 3.06
N PHE A 64 -5.30 5.45 1.91
CA PHE A 64 -4.62 5.17 0.65
C PHE A 64 -3.25 5.86 0.66
N LEU A 65 -2.20 5.12 0.33
CA LEU A 65 -0.83 5.65 0.26
C LEU A 65 -0.42 5.86 -1.19
N GLU A 66 -0.36 4.79 -1.97
CA GLU A 66 0.14 4.83 -3.34
C GLU A 66 -0.46 3.68 -4.16
N SER A 67 -0.63 3.91 -5.46
CA SER A 67 -1.00 2.88 -6.43
C SER A 67 0.19 2.60 -7.35
N PHE A 68 0.55 1.34 -7.48
CA PHE A 68 1.63 0.89 -8.34
C PHE A 68 1.05 0.27 -9.61
N PRO A 69 1.51 0.71 -10.80
CA PRO A 69 1.06 0.15 -12.06
C PRO A 69 1.52 -1.31 -12.21
N SER A 70 0.90 -2.03 -13.14
CA SER A 70 1.28 -3.39 -13.50
C SER A 70 2.79 -3.49 -13.76
N LEU A 71 3.51 -4.24 -12.92
CA LEU A 71 4.91 -4.60 -13.19
C LEU A 71 5.04 -5.61 -14.33
N SER A 72 3.93 -6.03 -14.94
CA SER A 72 3.94 -6.65 -16.27
C SER A 72 4.79 -5.78 -17.17
N VAL A 73 6.01 -6.29 -17.37
CA VAL A 73 6.99 -5.84 -18.33
C VAL A 73 6.24 -5.38 -19.57
N ARG A 74 6.59 -4.20 -20.08
CA ARG A 74 6.17 -3.72 -21.40
C ARG A 74 6.06 -4.92 -22.34
N ALA A 75 4.86 -5.43 -22.57
CA ALA A 75 4.68 -6.50 -23.54
C ALA A 75 5.06 -5.87 -24.88
N PRO A 76 6.10 -6.35 -25.57
CA PRO A 76 6.43 -5.85 -26.89
C PRO A 76 5.32 -6.30 -27.85
N GLY A 77 4.20 -5.57 -27.91
CA GLY A 77 3.04 -6.02 -28.67
C GLY A 77 1.76 -5.21 -28.58
N ALA A 78 1.69 -4.10 -27.83
CA ALA A 78 0.56 -3.18 -27.95
C ALA A 78 0.65 -2.42 -29.29
N ARG A 79 0.18 -3.07 -30.37
CA ARG A 79 -0.02 -2.45 -31.68
C ARG A 79 -1.29 -1.60 -31.62
N ALA A 80 -1.15 -0.32 -31.91
CA ALA A 80 -2.21 0.47 -32.52
C ALA A 80 -2.40 0.04 -33.99
#